data_AF-A0A1G0JJH4-F1
#
_entry.id   AF-A0A1G0JJH4-F1
#
_cell.length_a   1.000
_cell.length_b   1.000
_cell.length_c   1.000
_cell.angle_alpha   90.00
_cell.angle_beta   90.00
_cell.angle_gamma   90.00
#
_symmetry.space_group_name_H-M   'P 1'
#
loop_
_entity.id
_entity.type
_entity.pdbx_description
1 polymer ?
#
loop_
_entity_poly.entity_id
_entity_poly.type
_entity_poly.pdbx_seq_one_letter_code
_entity_poly.pdbx_strand_id
1 'polypeptide(L)'
;DVSALFRSTAEGETGHAHGHLEYLEEVGDPATGMPIGGTADNLRSAVAGETHEYTDMYPGMAKEARDEGFDEIADWMETLAKAERSHANRFQKALDSLDA
;
A
#
# COMPACT_ATOMS: atom_id res chain seq x y z
N ASP A 1 -9.78 -27.59 22.07
CA ASP A 1 -10.56 -27.14 20.90
C ASP A 1 -9.57 -26.67 19.84
N VAL A 2 -9.63 -27.23 18.63
CA VAL A 2 -8.70 -26.91 17.52
C VAL A 2 -8.90 -25.47 17.04
N SER A 3 -10.13 -24.95 17.09
CA SER A 3 -10.41 -23.57 16.67
C SER A 3 -9.74 -22.53 17.57
N ALA A 4 -9.69 -22.81 18.88
CA ALA A 4 -9.02 -21.95 19.86
C ALA A 4 -7.50 -21.91 19.63
N LEU A 5 -6.89 -23.04 19.24
CA LEU A 5 -5.47 -23.11 18.89
C LEU A 5 -5.15 -22.23 17.67
N PHE A 6 -5.93 -22.34 16.60
CA PHE A 6 -5.73 -21.51 15.41
C PHE A 6 -5.91 -20.02 15.72
N ARG A 7 -6.92 -19.64 16.50
CA ARG A 7 -7.13 -18.25 16.89
C ARG A 7 -5.96 -17.70 17.68
N SER A 8 -5.51 -18.41 18.71
CA SER A 8 -4.35 -18.01 19.52
C SER A 8 -3.06 -17.92 18.70
N THR A 9 -2.90 -18.81 17.71
CA THR A 9 -1.74 -18.75 16.80
C THR A 9 -1.82 -17.50 15.92
N ALA A 10 -2.98 -17.20 15.33
CA ALA A 10 -3.17 -16.00 14.50
C ALA A 10 -2.96 -14.69 15.29
N GLU A 11 -3.39 -14.65 16.55
CA GLU A 11 -3.11 -13.54 17.46
C GLU A 11 -1.60 -13.39 17.73
N GLY A 12 -0.88 -14.50 17.92
CA GLY A 12 0.58 -14.51 18.04
C GLY A 12 1.28 -13.95 16.80
N GLU A 13 0.85 -14.38 15.60
CA GLU A 13 1.40 -13.87 14.34
C GLU A 13 1.08 -12.38 14.11
N THR A 14 -0.05 -11.89 14.64
CA THR A 14 -0.35 -10.44 14.65
C THR A 14 0.68 -9.68 15.49
N GLY A 15 1.07 -10.24 16.64
CA GLY A 15 2.16 -9.71 17.46
C GLY A 15 3.50 -9.68 16.71
N HIS A 16 3.83 -10.73 15.96
CA HIS A 16 5.04 -10.74 15.12
C HIS A 16 5.01 -9.62 14.07
N ALA A 17 3.87 -9.42 13.39
CA ALA A 17 3.73 -8.36 12.39
C ALA A 17 3.95 -6.96 12.98
N HIS A 18 3.37 -6.68 14.16
CA HIS A 18 3.61 -5.41 14.86
C HIS A 18 5.06 -5.25 15.30
N GLY A 19 5.68 -6.30 15.83
CA GLY A 19 7.11 -6.26 16.19
C GLY A 19 8.01 -6.00 14.97
N HIS A 20 7.69 -6.54 13.80
CA HIS A 20 8.40 -6.20 12.56
C HIS A 20 8.19 -4.74 12.14
N LEU A 21 6.96 -4.22 12.29
CA LEU A 21 6.65 -2.84 11.98
C LEU A 21 7.46 -1.86 12.84
N GLU A 22 7.65 -2.15 14.13
CA GLU A 22 8.49 -1.34 15.04
C GLU A 22 9.92 -1.18 14.51
N TYR A 23 10.54 -2.25 13.97
CA TYR A 23 11.87 -2.15 13.37
C TYR A 23 11.87 -1.35 12.06
N LEU A 24 10.77 -1.40 11.30
CA LEU A 24 10.63 -0.60 10.09
C LEU A 24 10.48 0.90 10.40
N GLU A 25 10.01 1.29 11.59
CA GLU A 25 9.99 2.71 12.00
C GLU A 25 11.40 3.31 12.05
N GLU A 26 12.43 2.52 12.38
CA GLU A 26 13.81 2.99 12.44
C GLU A 26 14.43 3.23 11.06
N VAL A 27 13.99 2.48 10.04
CA VAL A 27 14.60 2.45 8.70
C VAL A 27 13.71 2.97 7.58
N GLY A 28 12.42 3.19 7.85
CA GLY A 28 11.42 3.60 6.88
C GLY A 28 10.79 2.45 6.08
N ASP A 29 9.82 2.82 5.26
CA ASP A 29 9.15 1.94 4.32
C ASP A 29 10.11 1.55 3.18
N PRO A 30 10.43 0.26 2.99
CA PRO A 30 11.34 -0.18 1.94
C PRO A 30 10.75 -0.03 0.53
N ALA A 31 9.43 0.08 0.37
CA ALA A 31 8.79 0.24 -0.93
C ALA A 31 8.83 1.69 -1.43
N THR A 32 8.74 2.67 -0.52
CA THR A 32 8.65 4.09 -0.87
C THR A 32 9.89 4.90 -0.46
N GLY A 33 10.71 4.37 0.44
CA GLY A 33 11.84 5.06 1.05
C GLY A 33 11.43 6.16 2.05
N MET A 34 10.15 6.26 2.41
CA MET A 34 9.66 7.27 3.35
C MET A 34 9.69 6.77 4.80
N PRO A 35 9.78 7.67 5.80
CA PRO A 35 9.58 7.29 7.20
C PRO A 35 8.19 6.69 7.45
N ILE A 36 8.09 5.83 8.46
CA ILE A 36 6.82 5.28 8.96
C ILE A 36 6.78 5.31 10.50
N GLY A 37 5.61 5.07 11.07
CA GLY A 37 5.34 4.99 12.51
C GLY A 37 4.21 5.92 12.91
N GLY A 38 4.50 7.22 13.00
CA GLY A 38 3.49 8.25 13.26
C GLY A 38 2.42 8.29 12.16
N THR A 39 1.17 8.64 12.51
CA THR A 39 0.06 8.67 11.54
C THR A 39 0.35 9.56 10.33
N ALA A 40 1.00 10.71 10.52
CA ALA A 40 1.38 11.61 9.43
C ALA A 40 2.45 10.99 8.51
N ASP A 41 3.42 10.26 9.06
CA ASP A 41 4.44 9.54 8.28
C ASP A 41 3.83 8.39 7.50
N ASN A 42 2.96 7.60 8.13
CA ASN A 42 2.23 6.52 7.46
C ASN A 42 1.39 7.04 6.29
N LEU A 43 0.70 8.17 6.47
CA LEU A 43 -0.09 8.79 5.41
C LEU A 43 0.80 9.31 4.27
N ARG A 44 1.96 9.90 4.58
CA ARG A 44 2.93 10.31 3.55
C ARG A 44 3.44 9.12 2.74
N SER A 45 3.85 8.04 3.42
CA SER A 45 4.29 6.81 2.74
C SER A 45 3.18 6.24 1.85
N ALA A 46 1.96 6.14 2.38
CA ALA A 46 0.81 5.67 1.61
C ALA A 46 0.53 6.54 0.37
N VAL A 47 0.54 7.87 0.50
CA VAL A 47 0.38 8.77 -0.66
C VAL A 47 1.48 8.53 -1.70
N ALA A 48 2.72 8.31 -1.29
CA ALA A 48 3.84 8.07 -2.19
C ALA A 48 3.69 6.74 -2.95
N GLY A 49 3.38 5.66 -2.23
CA GLY A 49 3.14 4.34 -2.81
C GLY A 49 1.99 4.38 -3.81
N GLU A 50 0.82 4.82 -3.39
CA GLU A 50 -0.37 4.95 -4.24
C GLU A 50 -0.10 5.83 -5.47
N THR A 51 0.67 6.91 -5.31
CA THR A 51 1.07 7.77 -6.43
C THR A 51 1.97 7.05 -7.42
N HIS A 52 2.97 6.30 -6.96
CA HIS A 52 3.78 5.47 -7.83
C HIS A 52 2.92 4.45 -8.58
N GLU A 53 1.96 3.84 -7.89
CA GLU A 53 1.06 2.84 -8.48
C GLU A 53 0.22 3.40 -9.62
N TYR A 54 -0.46 4.54 -9.42
CA TYR A 54 -1.33 5.08 -10.47
C TYR A 54 -0.62 5.89 -11.56
N THR A 55 0.61 6.37 -11.32
CA THR A 55 1.35 7.20 -12.29
C THR A 55 2.34 6.40 -13.13
N ASP A 56 2.87 5.31 -12.61
CA ASP A 56 3.98 4.58 -13.22
C ASP A 56 3.71 3.07 -13.27
N MET A 57 3.54 2.40 -12.13
CA MET A 57 3.48 0.94 -12.06
C MET A 57 2.33 0.35 -12.87
N TYR A 58 1.08 0.71 -12.57
CA TYR A 58 -0.07 0.16 -13.29
C TYR A 58 -0.16 0.61 -14.75
N PRO A 59 0.13 1.88 -15.09
CA PRO A 59 0.25 2.27 -16.50
C PRO A 59 1.33 1.49 -17.27
N GLY A 60 2.48 1.23 -16.65
CA GLY A 60 3.56 0.41 -17.22
C GLY A 60 3.11 -1.03 -17.44
N MET A 61 2.51 -1.65 -16.43
CA MET A 61 1.95 -3.01 -16.52
C MET A 61 0.84 -3.11 -17.57
N ALA A 62 -0.04 -2.12 -17.67
CA ALA A 62 -1.08 -2.08 -18.70
C ALA A 62 -0.48 -2.04 -20.10
N LYS A 63 0.56 -1.21 -20.30
CA LYS A 63 1.28 -1.13 -21.57
C LYS A 63 1.95 -2.46 -21.91
N GLU A 64 2.67 -3.07 -20.98
CA GLU A 64 3.30 -4.38 -21.19
C GLU A 64 2.26 -5.46 -21.54
N ALA A 65 1.13 -5.49 -20.82
CA ALA A 65 0.04 -6.41 -21.11
C ALA A 65 -0.54 -6.22 -22.52
N ARG A 66 -0.70 -4.97 -23.00
CA ARG A 66 -1.10 -4.69 -24.39
C ARG A 66 -0.06 -5.18 -25.39
N ASP A 67 1.23 -4.92 -25.12
CA ASP A 67 2.34 -5.34 -26.00
C ASP A 67 2.42 -6.88 -26.12
N GLU A 68 2.04 -7.61 -25.07
CA GLU A 68 1.97 -9.07 -25.04
C GLU A 68 0.64 -9.66 -25.56
N GLY A 69 -0.35 -8.81 -25.90
CA GLY A 69 -1.64 -9.23 -26.44
C GLY A 69 -2.69 -9.61 -25.40
N PHE A 70 -2.51 -9.21 -24.13
CA PHE A 70 -3.45 -9.44 -23.03
C PHE A 70 -4.34 -8.22 -22.76
N ASP A 71 -5.24 -7.92 -23.70
CA ASP A 71 -6.10 -6.73 -23.66
C ASP A 71 -6.97 -6.63 -22.39
N GLU A 72 -7.57 -7.73 -21.94
CA GLU A 72 -8.41 -7.74 -20.73
C GLU A 72 -7.60 -7.47 -19.45
N ILE A 73 -6.34 -7.94 -19.40
CA ILE A 73 -5.43 -7.67 -18.27
C ILE A 73 -5.03 -6.20 -18.30
N ALA A 74 -4.73 -5.64 -19.47
CA ALA A 74 -4.41 -4.22 -19.59
C ALA A 74 -5.55 -3.32 -19.09
N ASP A 75 -6.79 -3.60 -19.50
CA ASP A 75 -7.98 -2.86 -19.05
C ASP A 75 -8.18 -2.96 -17.53
N TRP A 76 -7.84 -4.11 -16.96
CA TRP A 76 -7.87 -4.31 -15.51
C TRP A 76 -6.80 -3.46 -14.80
N MET A 77 -5.56 -3.45 -15.29
CA MET A 77 -4.48 -2.63 -14.72
C MET A 77 -4.81 -1.13 -14.80
N GLU A 78 -5.39 -0.65 -15.91
CA GLU A 78 -5.87 0.73 -16.01
C GLU A 78 -7.02 1.05 -15.03
N THR A 79 -7.84 0.05 -14.69
CA THR A 79 -8.88 0.20 -13.68
C THR A 79 -8.29 0.31 -12.28
N LEU A 80 -7.26 -0.49 -11.97
CA LEU A 80 -6.52 -0.38 -10.71
C LEU A 80 -5.85 0.98 -10.56
N ALA A 81 -5.18 1.49 -11.61
CA ALA A 81 -4.61 2.84 -11.59
C ALA A 81 -5.65 3.92 -11.20
N LYS A 82 -6.89 3.82 -11.67
CA LYS A 82 -7.95 4.77 -11.28
C LYS A 82 -8.36 4.63 -9.81
N ALA A 83 -8.35 3.40 -9.28
CA ALA A 83 -8.63 3.14 -7.87
C ALA A 83 -7.53 3.73 -6.97
N GLU A 84 -6.25 3.47 -7.29
CA GLU A 84 -5.12 3.96 -6.50
C GLU A 84 -5.02 5.50 -6.54
N ARG A 85 -5.39 6.12 -7.66
CA ARG A 85 -5.56 7.59 -7.70
C ARG A 85 -6.61 8.08 -6.71
N SER A 86 -7.70 7.34 -6.52
CA SER A 86 -8.73 7.66 -5.52
C SER A 86 -8.19 7.49 -4.10
N HIS A 87 -7.41 6.44 -3.85
CA HIS A 87 -6.78 6.19 -2.55
C HIS A 87 -5.77 7.28 -2.19
N ALA A 88 -4.84 7.61 -3.10
CA ALA A 88 -3.88 8.71 -2.92
C ALA A 88 -4.58 10.02 -2.53
N ASN A 89 -5.67 10.37 -3.23
CA ASN A 89 -6.45 11.58 -2.92
C ASN A 89 -7.12 11.53 -1.55
N ARG A 90 -7.56 10.36 -1.09
CA ARG A 90 -8.18 10.19 0.24
C ARG A 90 -7.14 10.29 1.35
N PHE A 91 -5.98 9.66 1.17
CA PHE A 91 -4.88 9.75 2.14
C PHE A 91 -4.32 11.16 2.21
N GLN A 92 -4.15 11.85 1.07
CA GLN A 92 -3.71 13.24 1.05
C GLN A 92 -4.68 14.14 1.82
N LYS A 93 -6.00 14.00 1.61
CA LYS A 93 -6.99 14.77 2.38
C LYS A 93 -6.92 14.49 3.88
N ALA A 94 -6.70 13.24 4.28
CA ALA A 94 -6.54 12.89 5.68
C ALA A 94 -5.28 13.52 6.27
N LEU A 95 -4.16 13.51 5.53
CA LEU A 95 -2.91 14.15 5.92
C LEU A 95 -3.08 15.66 6.08
N ASP A 96 -3.67 16.33 5.09
CA ASP A 96 -3.93 17.78 5.12
C ASP A 96 -4.80 18.18 6.32
N SER A 97 -5.69 17.28 6.77
CA SER A 97 -6.56 17.52 7.92
C SER A 97 -5.88 17.33 9.27
N LEU A 98 -4.73 16.65 9.34
CA LEU A 98 -3.95 16.50 10.57
C LEU A 98 -3.08 17.73 10.85
N ASP A 99 -2.68 18.44 9.80
CA ASP A 99 -1.86 19.65 9.89
C ASP A 99 -2.70 20.94 10.08
N ALA A 100 -4.03 20.81 10.16
CA ALA A 100 -5.01 21.90 10.25
C ALA A 100 -5.38 22.31 11.69
#